data_AF-A0A956I5L6-F1
#
_entry.id   AF-A0A956I5L6-F1
#
_cell.length_a   1.000
_cell.length_b   1.000
_cell.length_c   1.000
_cell.angle_alpha   90.00
_cell.angle_beta   90.00
_cell.angle_gamma   90.00
#
_symmetry.space_group_name_H-M   'P 1'
#
loop_
_entity.id
_entity.type
_entity.pdbx_description
1 polymer ?
#
loop_
_entity_poly.entity_id
_entity_poly.type
_entity_poly.pdbx_seq_one_letter_code
_entity_poly.pdbx_strand_id
1 'polypeptide(L)'
;METDSDRPLGEVLLVYALVTGITAGVTWLPRALPGMSEYVSLVVGAAFLFVAVRLARRRPDGMKRMGIDLAGLLESPSADDERPPGPLGLYDLARAIRAAAPSGLREAGVALGVAAVVFPPFVVGFYYWHQPAHPFAFRLPEDFWEMALTQLLVVALPEEAFFRGYVQTRLGDRWSSKPRWLGGLVDPRVLVLQAVLFALIHFASIPHPARLAVFFPALLFGLLRAWRGGIGAAMLLHALSNVLAELLEKGFSLS
;
A
#
# COMPACT_ATOMS: atom_id res chain seq x y z
N MET A 1 -21.19 -9.77 -24.81
CA MET A 1 -20.07 -10.53 -25.41
C MET A 1 -18.80 -9.82 -24.99
N GLU A 2 -18.14 -10.29 -23.93
CA GLU A 2 -16.93 -9.65 -23.37
C GLU A 2 -15.77 -9.85 -24.35
N THR A 3 -15.16 -8.76 -24.82
CA THR A 3 -14.01 -8.86 -25.72
C THR A 3 -12.77 -9.31 -24.92
N ASP A 4 -11.81 -9.99 -25.56
CA ASP A 4 -10.56 -10.43 -24.90
C ASP A 4 -9.81 -9.25 -24.24
N SER A 5 -10.02 -8.04 -24.75
CA SER A 5 -9.48 -6.81 -24.19
C SER A 5 -10.11 -6.39 -22.85
N ASP A 6 -11.37 -6.75 -22.55
CA ASP A 6 -12.07 -6.30 -21.33
C ASP A 6 -11.85 -7.21 -20.12
N ARG A 7 -11.36 -8.43 -20.34
CA ARG A 7 -11.11 -9.43 -19.29
C ARG A 7 -10.28 -8.90 -18.11
N PRO A 8 -9.20 -8.11 -18.29
CA PRO A 8 -8.44 -7.57 -17.16
C PRO A 8 -9.25 -6.62 -16.29
N LEU A 9 -10.13 -5.81 -16.88
CA LEU A 9 -10.97 -4.87 -16.15
C LEU A 9 -12.07 -5.63 -15.38
N GLY A 10 -12.74 -6.58 -16.04
CA GLY A 10 -13.74 -7.43 -15.39
C GLY A 10 -13.18 -8.20 -14.20
N GLU A 11 -11.98 -8.78 -14.34
CA GLU A 11 -11.28 -9.46 -13.24
C GLU A 11 -10.98 -8.53 -12.07
N VAL A 12 -10.44 -7.33 -12.35
CA VAL A 12 -10.13 -6.32 -11.32
C VAL A 12 -11.39 -5.91 -10.57
N LEU A 13 -12.47 -5.61 -11.28
CA LEU A 13 -13.72 -5.16 -10.66
C LEU A 13 -14.36 -6.27 -9.82
N LEU A 14 -14.33 -7.52 -10.28
CA LEU A 14 -14.81 -8.67 -9.51
C LEU A 14 -14.01 -8.87 -8.22
N VAL A 15 -12.67 -8.92 -8.33
CA VAL A 15 -11.79 -9.09 -7.16
C VAL A 15 -11.97 -7.92 -6.19
N TYR A 16 -12.02 -6.68 -6.72
CA TYR A 16 -12.27 -5.49 -5.93
C TYR A 16 -13.62 -5.55 -5.20
N ALA A 17 -14.70 -5.95 -5.87
CA ALA A 17 -16.02 -6.06 -5.26
C ALA A 17 -16.04 -7.09 -4.12
N LEU A 18 -15.42 -8.26 -4.33
CA LEU A 18 -15.31 -9.31 -3.30
C LEU A 18 -14.53 -8.82 -2.09
N VAL A 19 -13.36 -8.23 -2.31
CA VAL A 19 -12.51 -7.70 -1.23
C VAL A 19 -13.20 -6.56 -0.50
N THR A 20 -13.84 -5.64 -1.23
CA THR A 20 -14.64 -4.55 -0.63
C THR A 20 -15.78 -5.11 0.21
N GLY A 21 -16.47 -6.15 -0.26
CA GLY A 21 -17.53 -6.82 0.50
C GLY A 21 -17.03 -7.45 1.80
N ILE A 22 -15.85 -8.11 1.76
CA ILE A 22 -15.19 -8.64 2.96
C ILE A 22 -14.79 -7.51 3.91
N THR A 23 -14.12 -6.47 3.40
CA THR A 23 -13.67 -5.33 4.20
C THR A 23 -14.85 -4.61 4.86
N ALA A 24 -15.93 -4.35 4.11
CA ALA A 24 -17.15 -3.77 4.65
C ALA A 24 -17.80 -4.72 5.67
N GLY A 25 -17.95 -6.01 5.35
CA GLY A 25 -18.49 -6.99 6.30
C GLY A 25 -17.73 -6.99 7.63
N VAL A 26 -16.40 -7.09 7.57
CA VAL A 26 -15.52 -7.12 8.74
C VAL A 26 -15.44 -5.77 9.46
N THR A 27 -15.64 -4.64 8.78
CA THR A 27 -15.62 -3.32 9.44
C THR A 27 -16.95 -3.00 10.11
N TRP A 28 -18.06 -3.48 9.55
CA TRP A 28 -19.40 -3.15 10.03
C TRP A 28 -19.93 -4.17 11.04
N LEU A 29 -19.55 -5.45 10.94
CA LEU A 29 -19.99 -6.51 11.85
C LEU A 29 -19.52 -6.33 13.31
N PRO A 30 -18.27 -5.88 13.61
CA PRO A 30 -17.82 -5.59 14.97
C PRO A 30 -18.56 -4.45 15.65
N ARG A 31 -19.19 -3.53 14.91
CA ARG A 31 -20.09 -2.54 15.51
C ARG A 31 -21.32 -3.19 16.16
N ALA A 32 -21.59 -4.47 15.84
CA ALA A 32 -22.64 -5.28 16.44
C ALA A 32 -22.12 -6.30 17.48
N LEU A 33 -20.81 -6.54 17.59
CA LEU A 33 -20.20 -7.54 18.49
C LEU A 33 -18.97 -6.97 19.24
N PRO A 34 -19.08 -6.70 20.56
CA PRO A 34 -17.97 -6.16 21.36
C PRO A 34 -16.72 -7.07 21.34
N GLY A 35 -15.53 -6.48 21.18
CA GLY A 35 -14.24 -7.18 21.23
C GLY A 35 -13.64 -7.60 19.88
N MET A 36 -14.35 -7.42 18.76
CA MET A 36 -13.84 -7.73 17.42
C MET A 36 -13.11 -6.55 16.74
N SER A 37 -13.22 -5.33 17.25
CA SER A 37 -12.65 -4.12 16.64
C SER A 37 -11.12 -4.16 16.52
N GLU A 38 -10.45 -4.82 17.45
CA GLU A 38 -8.97 -4.91 17.51
C GLU A 38 -8.38 -5.71 16.34
N TYR A 39 -9.16 -6.64 15.77
CA TYR A 39 -8.68 -7.54 14.71
C TYR A 39 -9.04 -7.06 13.29
N VAL A 40 -9.85 -6.00 13.14
CA VAL A 40 -10.35 -5.54 11.84
C VAL A 40 -9.21 -5.22 10.88
N SER A 41 -8.26 -4.37 11.30
CA SER A 41 -7.13 -3.98 10.47
C SER A 41 -6.26 -5.16 10.07
N LEU A 42 -6.08 -6.13 10.98
CA LEU A 42 -5.32 -7.36 10.70
C LEU A 42 -6.01 -8.24 9.67
N VAL A 43 -7.32 -8.46 9.80
CA VAL A 43 -8.11 -9.28 8.87
C VAL A 43 -8.18 -8.64 7.49
N VAL A 44 -8.40 -7.32 7.44
CA VAL A 44 -8.44 -6.55 6.18
C VAL A 44 -7.06 -6.56 5.50
N GLY A 45 -5.99 -6.28 6.24
CA GLY A 45 -4.62 -6.36 5.73
C GLY A 45 -4.28 -7.77 5.24
N ALA A 46 -4.61 -8.80 6.01
CA ALA A 46 -4.39 -10.19 5.60
C ALA A 46 -5.14 -10.53 4.30
N ALA A 47 -6.39 -10.08 4.15
CA ALA A 47 -7.17 -10.30 2.93
C ALA A 47 -6.54 -9.62 1.71
N PHE A 48 -6.13 -8.34 1.83
CA PHE A 48 -5.46 -7.62 0.74
C PHE A 48 -4.16 -8.31 0.32
N LEU A 49 -3.28 -8.61 1.28
CA LEU A 49 -2.00 -9.23 1.00
C LEU A 49 -2.15 -10.64 0.45
N PHE A 50 -3.03 -11.45 1.04
CA PHE A 50 -3.32 -12.81 0.58
C PHE A 50 -3.81 -12.82 -0.86
N VAL A 51 -4.78 -11.97 -1.20
CA VAL A 51 -5.33 -11.89 -2.56
C VAL A 51 -4.25 -11.44 -3.54
N ALA A 52 -3.48 -10.40 -3.22
CA ALA A 52 -2.41 -9.90 -4.06
C ALA A 52 -1.36 -10.97 -4.36
N VAL A 53 -0.83 -11.64 -3.31
CA VAL A 53 0.17 -12.71 -3.45
C VAL A 53 -0.40 -13.92 -4.18
N ARG A 54 -1.64 -14.33 -3.87
CA ARG A 54 -2.29 -15.49 -4.50
C ARG A 54 -2.49 -15.29 -5.99
N LEU A 55 -2.84 -14.08 -6.42
CA LEU A 55 -3.02 -13.71 -7.83
C LEU A 55 -1.69 -13.49 -8.54
N ALA A 56 -0.69 -12.93 -7.85
CA ALA A 56 0.68 -12.83 -8.37
C ALA A 56 1.24 -14.23 -8.72
N ARG A 57 1.11 -15.19 -7.80
CA ARG A 57 1.61 -16.56 -7.99
C ARG A 57 0.90 -17.38 -9.08
N ARG A 58 -0.17 -16.88 -9.71
CA ARG A 58 -0.84 -17.56 -10.84
C ARG A 58 -0.04 -17.50 -12.14
N ARG A 59 0.97 -16.63 -12.23
CA ARG A 59 1.79 -16.45 -13.44
C ARG A 59 3.27 -16.55 -13.07
N PRO A 60 4.12 -17.08 -13.98
CA PRO A 60 5.56 -16.95 -13.86
C PRO A 60 5.95 -15.47 -13.68
N ASP A 61 6.91 -15.21 -12.80
CA ASP A 61 7.39 -13.86 -12.45
C ASP A 61 6.31 -12.88 -11.96
N GLY A 62 5.14 -13.37 -11.56
CA GLY A 62 4.02 -12.51 -11.20
C GLY A 62 4.29 -11.60 -9.99
N MET A 63 5.09 -12.05 -9.02
CA MET A 63 5.52 -11.25 -7.87
C MET A 63 6.34 -10.03 -8.31
N LYS A 64 7.36 -10.26 -9.14
CA LYS A 64 8.21 -9.22 -9.73
C LYS A 64 7.44 -8.29 -10.67
N ARG A 65 6.52 -8.84 -11.47
CA ARG A 65 5.66 -8.07 -12.37
C ARG A 65 4.75 -7.11 -11.60
N MET A 66 4.13 -7.60 -10.53
CA MET A 66 3.34 -6.77 -9.62
C MET A 66 4.24 -5.89 -8.74
N GLY A 67 5.54 -6.13 -8.68
CA GLY A 67 6.49 -5.33 -7.91
C GLY A 67 6.33 -5.52 -6.40
N ILE A 68 5.81 -6.68 -6.00
CA ILE A 68 5.56 -7.10 -4.61
C ILE A 68 6.72 -7.97 -4.09
N ASP A 69 7.66 -8.38 -4.95
CA ASP A 69 8.80 -9.23 -4.61
C ASP A 69 9.77 -8.60 -3.58
N LEU A 70 9.72 -7.27 -3.41
CA LEU A 70 10.56 -6.50 -2.47
C LEU A 70 12.05 -6.84 -2.62
N ALA A 71 12.54 -6.84 -3.87
CA ALA A 71 13.90 -7.23 -4.23
C ALA A 71 14.25 -8.69 -3.85
N GLY A 72 13.30 -9.60 -4.08
CA GLY A 72 13.45 -11.04 -3.83
C GLY A 72 13.20 -11.47 -2.38
N LEU A 73 12.83 -10.55 -1.48
CA LEU A 73 12.57 -10.88 -0.08
C LEU A 73 11.35 -11.81 0.10
N LEU A 74 10.40 -11.78 -0.84
CA LEU A 74 9.23 -12.66 -0.84
C LEU A 74 9.32 -13.84 -1.83
N GLU A 75 10.46 -14.01 -2.50
CA GLU A 75 10.71 -15.16 -3.38
C GLU A 75 11.28 -16.32 -2.56
N SER A 76 10.87 -17.55 -2.88
CA SER A 76 11.49 -18.74 -2.29
C SER A 76 12.96 -18.81 -2.72
N PRO A 77 13.87 -19.33 -1.85
CA PRO A 77 15.25 -19.59 -2.25
C PRO A 77 15.27 -20.35 -3.58
N SER A 78 16.07 -19.87 -4.54
CA SER A 78 16.22 -20.49 -5.85
C SER A 78 16.59 -21.97 -5.68
N ALA A 79 16.01 -22.84 -6.50
CA ALA A 79 16.32 -24.28 -6.51
C ALA A 79 17.83 -24.57 -6.75
N ASP A 80 18.57 -23.59 -7.28
CA ASP A 80 20.01 -23.63 -7.54
C ASP A 80 20.87 -23.14 -6.35
N ASP A 81 20.27 -22.78 -5.19
CA ASP A 81 21.06 -22.43 -4.00
C ASP A 81 21.56 -23.70 -3.29
N GLU A 82 22.72 -24.20 -3.72
CA GLU A 82 23.39 -25.40 -3.17
C GLU A 82 23.88 -25.23 -1.71
N ARG A 83 23.70 -24.05 -1.11
CA ARG A 83 24.16 -23.75 0.26
C ARG A 83 23.24 -24.41 1.29
N PRO A 84 23.80 -25.05 2.33
CA PRO A 84 23.00 -25.76 3.32
C PRO A 84 22.02 -24.82 4.04
N PRO A 85 20.74 -25.21 4.20
CA PRO A 85 19.76 -24.40 4.90
C PRO A 85 20.22 -24.17 6.33
N GLY A 86 20.17 -22.92 6.76
CA GLY A 86 20.54 -22.56 8.14
C GLY A 86 19.54 -23.13 9.16
N PRO A 87 19.90 -23.30 10.44
CA PRO A 87 18.94 -23.64 11.49
C PRO A 87 17.71 -22.72 11.43
N LEU A 88 16.54 -23.34 11.30
CA LEU A 88 15.23 -22.69 11.28
C LEU A 88 15.07 -21.60 10.19
N GLY A 89 15.90 -21.58 9.14
CA GLY A 89 15.83 -20.61 8.03
C GLY A 89 16.30 -19.19 8.38
N LEU A 90 16.85 -18.97 9.59
CA LEU A 90 17.27 -17.63 10.05
C LEU A 90 18.43 -17.05 9.22
N TYR A 91 19.37 -17.89 8.81
CA TYR A 91 20.50 -17.45 7.97
C TYR A 91 20.06 -17.09 6.56
N ASP A 92 19.05 -17.78 6.02
CA ASP A 92 18.50 -17.51 4.71
C ASP A 92 17.70 -16.20 4.72
N LEU A 93 16.94 -15.95 5.79
CA LEU A 93 16.29 -14.67 6.03
C LEU A 93 17.31 -13.52 6.17
N ALA A 94 18.35 -13.69 6.99
CA ALA A 94 19.39 -12.68 7.15
C ALA A 94 20.13 -12.39 5.84
N ARG A 95 20.35 -13.42 5.01
CA ARG A 95 20.95 -13.28 3.67
C ARG A 95 20.01 -12.55 2.71
N ALA A 96 18.73 -12.90 2.70
CA ALA A 96 17.71 -12.22 1.90
C ALA A 96 17.58 -10.74 2.29
N ILE A 97 17.54 -10.44 3.58
CA ILE A 97 17.53 -9.06 4.10
C ILE A 97 18.79 -8.31 3.65
N ARG A 98 19.97 -8.91 3.82
CA ARG A 98 21.24 -8.29 3.38
C ARG A 98 21.28 -8.04 1.88
N ALA A 99 20.76 -8.96 1.08
CA ALA A 99 20.66 -8.82 -0.37
C ALA A 99 19.66 -7.73 -0.78
N ALA A 100 18.53 -7.62 -0.06
CA ALA A 100 17.50 -6.61 -0.32
C ALA A 100 17.87 -5.22 0.23
N ALA A 101 18.77 -5.11 1.21
CA ALA A 101 19.09 -3.87 1.91
C ALA A 101 19.49 -2.70 0.99
N PRO A 102 20.36 -2.85 -0.03
CA PRO A 102 20.70 -1.73 -0.92
C PRO A 102 19.48 -1.22 -1.70
N SER A 103 18.60 -2.13 -2.15
CA SER A 103 17.35 -1.74 -2.82
C SER A 103 16.41 -1.06 -1.83
N GLY A 104 16.26 -1.61 -0.62
CA GLY A 104 15.45 -1.02 0.45
C GLY A 104 15.90 0.40 0.80
N LEU A 105 17.20 0.63 0.96
CA LEU A 105 17.76 1.97 1.23
C LEU A 105 17.50 2.94 0.08
N ARG A 106 17.58 2.48 -1.17
CA ARG A 106 17.26 3.30 -2.33
C ARG A 106 15.78 3.70 -2.35
N GLU A 107 14.88 2.74 -2.15
CA GLU A 107 13.44 3.01 -2.06
C GLU A 107 13.11 3.94 -0.88
N ALA A 108 13.82 3.79 0.24
CA ALA A 108 13.70 4.69 1.39
C ALA A 108 14.17 6.10 1.08
N GLY A 109 15.33 6.26 0.44
CA GLY A 109 15.82 7.56 0.00
C GLY A 109 14.85 8.24 -0.96
N VAL A 110 14.22 7.48 -1.87
CA VAL A 110 13.17 8.01 -2.76
C VAL A 110 11.94 8.46 -1.95
N ALA A 111 11.42 7.60 -1.07
CA ALA A 111 10.23 7.92 -0.27
C ALA A 111 10.46 9.17 0.58
N LEU A 112 11.63 9.27 1.24
CA LEU A 112 12.02 10.44 2.03
C LEU A 112 12.19 11.71 1.18
N GLY A 113 12.78 11.59 -0.01
CA GLY A 113 12.89 12.71 -0.94
C GLY A 113 11.52 13.24 -1.40
N VAL A 114 10.58 12.34 -1.70
CA VAL A 114 9.19 12.73 -2.03
C VAL A 114 8.48 13.32 -0.82
N ALA A 115 8.63 12.71 0.36
CA ALA A 115 8.05 13.21 1.60
C ALA A 115 8.55 14.64 1.93
N ALA A 116 9.84 14.93 1.74
CA ALA A 116 10.39 16.25 1.98
C ALA A 116 9.75 17.35 1.11
N VAL A 117 9.24 16.99 -0.07
CA VAL A 117 8.53 17.91 -0.98
C VAL A 117 7.04 17.98 -0.65
N VAL A 118 6.41 16.84 -0.34
CA VAL A 118 4.94 16.72 -0.19
C VAL A 118 4.46 17.07 1.22
N PHE A 119 5.23 16.74 2.25
CA PHE A 119 4.81 16.90 3.65
C PHE A 119 4.68 18.37 4.07
N PRO A 120 5.60 19.29 3.72
CA PRO A 120 5.43 20.70 4.10
C PRO A 120 4.11 21.32 3.61
N PRO A 121 3.72 21.25 2.32
CA PRO A 121 2.42 21.78 1.89
C PRO A 121 1.25 20.97 2.47
N PHE A 122 1.41 19.67 2.74
CA PHE A 122 0.38 18.88 3.43
C PHE A 122 0.12 19.38 4.85
N VAL A 123 1.17 19.67 5.64
CA VAL A 123 1.02 20.21 7.01
C VAL A 123 0.31 21.57 6.98
N VAL A 124 0.66 22.43 6.03
CA VAL A 124 -0.01 23.72 5.83
C VAL A 124 -1.48 23.52 5.47
N GLY A 125 -1.78 22.63 4.53
CA GLY A 125 -3.14 22.28 4.15
C GLY A 125 -3.94 21.68 5.31
N PHE A 126 -3.32 20.81 6.11
CA PHE A 126 -3.91 20.22 7.31
C PHE A 126 -4.35 21.30 8.30
N TYR A 127 -3.48 22.28 8.57
CA TYR A 127 -3.77 23.38 9.48
C TYR A 127 -4.96 24.22 9.01
N TYR A 128 -4.98 24.63 7.73
CA TYR A 128 -6.07 25.44 7.19
C TYR A 128 -7.38 24.67 7.08
N TRP A 129 -7.32 23.37 6.80
CA TRP A 129 -8.51 22.53 6.66
C TRP A 129 -9.16 22.22 8.00
N HIS A 130 -8.37 21.81 9.00
CA HIS A 130 -8.89 21.38 10.30
C HIS A 130 -9.12 22.55 11.27
N GLN A 131 -8.51 23.71 11.01
CA GLN A 131 -8.60 24.89 11.86
C GLN A 131 -8.44 24.54 13.35
N PRO A 132 -7.32 23.91 13.75
CA PRO A 132 -7.17 23.35 15.08
C PRO A 132 -7.31 24.44 16.15
N ALA A 133 -8.09 24.16 17.20
CA ALA A 133 -8.38 25.11 18.26
C ALA A 133 -7.20 25.32 19.23
N HIS A 134 -6.19 24.44 19.20
CA HIS A 134 -5.06 24.43 20.12
C HIS A 134 -3.74 24.65 19.40
N PRO A 135 -2.74 25.26 20.08
CA PRO A 135 -1.40 25.34 19.53
C PRO A 135 -0.81 23.94 19.37
N PHE A 136 0.01 23.76 18.35
CA PHE A 136 0.70 22.50 18.13
C PHE A 136 1.65 22.19 19.30
N ALA A 137 1.51 21.00 19.87
CA ALA A 137 2.47 20.44 20.83
C ALA A 137 3.00 19.13 20.25
N PHE A 138 4.31 19.04 20.02
CA PHE A 138 4.90 17.79 19.55
C PHE A 138 4.79 16.72 20.64
N ARG A 139 4.01 15.66 20.36
CA ARG A 139 3.79 14.54 21.26
C ARG A 139 4.01 13.25 20.50
N LEU A 140 5.07 12.54 20.88
CA LEU A 140 5.31 11.21 20.38
C LEU A 140 4.43 10.23 21.18
N PRO A 141 3.61 9.37 20.54
CA PRO A 141 2.90 8.30 21.23
C PRO A 141 3.88 7.39 21.98
N GLU A 142 3.49 6.88 23.16
CA GLU A 142 4.34 5.96 23.94
C GLU A 142 4.66 4.68 23.14
N ASP A 143 3.71 4.26 22.30
CA ASP A 143 3.74 3.12 21.41
C ASP A 143 4.22 3.48 19.98
N PHE A 144 4.91 4.61 19.79
CA PHE A 144 5.26 5.14 18.47
C PHE A 144 5.86 4.11 17.51
N TRP A 145 6.77 3.26 17.99
CA TRP A 145 7.41 2.25 17.14
C TRP A 145 6.44 1.14 16.73
N GLU A 146 5.56 0.72 17.63
CA GLU A 146 4.51 -0.25 17.33
C GLU A 146 3.50 0.32 16.32
N MET A 147 3.07 1.56 16.54
CA MET A 147 2.23 2.32 15.62
C MET A 147 2.91 2.43 14.24
N ALA A 148 4.17 2.84 14.16
CA ALA A 148 4.90 2.97 12.89
C ALA A 148 5.07 1.62 12.16
N LEU A 149 5.38 0.55 12.89
CA LEU A 149 5.48 -0.81 12.32
C LEU A 149 4.11 -1.31 11.84
N THR A 150 3.04 -1.00 12.57
CA THR A 150 1.67 -1.33 12.18
C THR A 150 1.29 -0.61 10.90
N GLN A 151 1.56 0.70 10.81
CA GLN A 151 1.32 1.49 9.60
C GLN A 151 2.12 0.94 8.41
N LEU A 152 3.34 0.46 8.62
CA LEU A 152 4.16 -0.09 7.54
C LEU A 152 3.75 -1.49 7.11
N LEU A 153 3.60 -2.42 8.05
CA LEU A 153 3.48 -3.85 7.77
C LEU A 153 2.03 -4.34 7.72
N VAL A 154 1.15 -3.76 8.52
CA VAL A 154 -0.27 -4.19 8.64
C VAL A 154 -1.15 -3.37 7.71
N VAL A 155 -0.83 -2.09 7.49
CA VAL A 155 -1.61 -1.18 6.65
C VAL A 155 -0.98 -1.01 5.27
N ALA A 156 0.17 -0.33 5.18
CA ALA A 156 0.74 0.08 3.90
C ALA A 156 1.17 -1.10 3.03
N LEU A 157 1.87 -2.10 3.59
CA LEU A 157 2.32 -3.26 2.81
C LEU A 157 1.15 -3.99 2.13
N PRO A 158 0.09 -4.43 2.84
CA PRO A 158 -1.05 -5.06 2.20
C PRO A 158 -1.78 -4.17 1.20
N GLU A 159 -2.05 -2.92 1.56
CA GLU A 159 -2.77 -1.99 0.69
C GLU A 159 -2.00 -1.69 -0.60
N GLU A 160 -0.70 -1.41 -0.50
CA GLU A 160 0.14 -1.19 -1.67
C GLU A 160 0.30 -2.47 -2.51
N ALA A 161 0.44 -3.64 -1.88
CA ALA A 161 0.48 -4.91 -2.60
C ALA A 161 -0.81 -5.14 -3.40
N PHE A 162 -1.98 -4.87 -2.82
CA PHE A 162 -3.26 -5.03 -3.51
C PHE A 162 -3.51 -3.97 -4.57
N PHE A 163 -3.43 -2.69 -4.21
CA PHE A 163 -3.80 -1.61 -5.13
C PHE A 163 -2.70 -1.29 -6.15
N ARG A 164 -1.44 -1.16 -5.73
CA ARG A 164 -0.33 -0.75 -6.62
C ARG A 164 0.32 -1.97 -7.25
N GLY A 165 0.33 -3.08 -6.53
CA GLY A 165 0.77 -4.36 -7.03
C GLY A 165 -0.23 -5.00 -7.99
N TYR A 166 -1.39 -5.44 -7.49
CA TYR A 166 -2.38 -6.17 -8.30
C TYR A 166 -3.24 -5.25 -9.19
N VAL A 167 -4.04 -4.35 -8.60
CA VAL A 167 -5.05 -3.55 -9.33
C VAL A 167 -4.40 -2.71 -10.43
N GLN A 168 -3.41 -1.88 -10.08
CA GLN A 168 -2.72 -1.02 -11.04
C GLN A 168 -2.06 -1.81 -12.17
N THR A 169 -1.42 -2.94 -11.87
CA THR A 169 -0.80 -3.80 -12.89
C THR A 169 -1.84 -4.41 -13.83
N ARG A 170 -2.94 -4.96 -13.30
CA ARG A 170 -3.99 -5.59 -14.13
C ARG A 170 -4.78 -4.58 -14.94
N LEU A 171 -5.04 -3.38 -14.42
CA LEU A 171 -5.58 -2.28 -15.21
C LEU A 171 -4.61 -1.83 -16.30
N GLY A 172 -3.30 -1.86 -16.03
CA GLY A 172 -2.25 -1.64 -17.04
C GLY A 172 -2.31 -2.62 -18.22
N ASP A 173 -2.77 -3.85 -17.97
CA ASP A 173 -2.92 -4.88 -19.01
C ASP A 173 -4.05 -4.56 -20.01
N ARG A 174 -5.04 -3.75 -19.57
CA ARG A 174 -6.14 -3.28 -20.41
C ARG A 174 -5.74 -2.15 -21.36
N TRP A 175 -4.87 -1.25 -20.91
CA TRP A 175 -4.56 0.00 -21.63
C TRP A 175 -3.09 0.12 -22.08
N SER A 176 -2.31 -0.97 -22.00
CA SER A 176 -0.97 -1.11 -22.58
C SER A 176 0.04 -0.08 -22.09
N SER A 177 0.74 -0.39 -20.99
CA SER A 177 1.98 0.32 -20.69
C SER A 177 3.09 -0.16 -21.64
N LYS A 178 3.35 0.61 -22.70
CA LYS A 178 4.47 0.38 -23.65
C LYS A 178 5.83 0.24 -22.92
N PRO A 179 6.84 -0.40 -23.53
CA PRO A 179 8.12 -0.69 -22.87
C PRO A 179 8.85 0.55 -22.34
N ARG A 180 9.54 0.33 -21.20
CA ARG A 180 10.00 1.28 -20.17
C ARG A 180 11.24 2.12 -20.50
N TRP A 181 11.47 2.52 -21.75
CA TRP A 181 12.74 3.16 -22.12
C TRP A 181 12.75 4.70 -22.07
N LEU A 182 11.61 5.35 -21.78
CA LEU A 182 11.47 6.82 -21.66
C LEU A 182 10.60 7.23 -20.46
N GLY A 183 11.07 6.98 -19.23
CA GLY A 183 10.40 7.51 -18.01
C GLY A 183 9.00 6.96 -17.68
N GLY A 184 8.42 6.12 -18.55
CA GLY A 184 7.37 5.14 -18.23
C GLY A 184 6.16 5.67 -17.45
N LEU A 185 5.59 6.82 -17.84
CA LEU A 185 4.34 7.27 -17.25
C LEU A 185 3.24 6.24 -17.54
N VAL A 186 2.66 5.71 -16.47
CA VAL A 186 1.49 4.85 -16.49
C VAL A 186 0.32 5.60 -17.15
N ASP A 187 -0.53 4.87 -17.88
CA ASP A 187 -1.73 5.44 -18.51
C ASP A 187 -2.56 6.20 -17.45
N PRO A 188 -2.94 7.48 -17.69
CA PRO A 188 -3.71 8.26 -16.73
C PRO A 188 -5.01 7.58 -16.27
N ARG A 189 -5.65 6.79 -17.13
CA ARG A 189 -6.86 6.03 -16.80
C ARG A 189 -6.58 4.98 -15.73
N VAL A 190 -5.43 4.33 -15.80
CA VAL A 190 -4.99 3.36 -14.79
C VAL A 190 -4.76 4.06 -13.45
N LEU A 191 -4.07 5.20 -13.46
CA LEU A 191 -3.83 6.00 -12.23
C LEU A 191 -5.12 6.47 -11.58
N VAL A 192 -6.02 7.05 -12.37
CA VAL A 192 -7.29 7.58 -11.87
C VAL A 192 -8.16 6.44 -11.38
N LEU A 193 -8.30 5.36 -12.15
CA LEU A 193 -9.17 4.25 -11.76
C LEU A 193 -8.67 3.52 -10.50
N GLN A 194 -7.37 3.26 -10.37
CA GLN A 194 -6.86 2.67 -9.12
C GLN A 194 -7.05 3.60 -7.92
N ALA A 195 -6.89 4.92 -8.10
CA ALA A 195 -7.09 5.88 -7.02
C ALA A 195 -8.58 6.02 -6.63
N VAL A 196 -9.49 5.97 -7.61
CA VAL A 196 -10.94 5.93 -7.36
C VAL A 196 -11.30 4.68 -6.58
N LEU A 197 -10.85 3.50 -7.02
CA LEU A 197 -11.11 2.24 -6.30
C LEU A 197 -10.54 2.29 -4.87
N PHE A 198 -9.34 2.85 -4.68
CA PHE A 198 -8.76 3.03 -3.36
C PHE A 198 -9.61 3.94 -2.46
N ALA A 199 -10.09 5.07 -2.98
CA ALA A 199 -10.95 5.99 -2.23
C ALA A 199 -12.33 5.39 -1.91
N LEU A 200 -12.91 4.64 -2.84
CA LEU A 200 -14.23 4.02 -2.67
C LEU A 200 -14.22 2.93 -1.60
N ILE A 201 -13.16 2.11 -1.50
CA ILE A 201 -13.08 1.11 -0.42
C ILE A 201 -12.98 1.79 0.96
N HIS A 202 -12.27 2.91 1.06
CA HIS A 202 -12.15 3.68 2.29
C HIS A 202 -13.50 4.28 2.73
N PHE A 203 -14.26 4.78 1.77
CA PHE A 203 -15.62 5.26 1.99
C PHE A 203 -16.59 4.11 2.34
N ALA A 204 -16.45 2.94 1.72
CA ALA A 204 -17.26 1.77 2.05
C ALA A 204 -17.01 1.27 3.48
N SER A 205 -15.77 1.34 3.97
CA SER A 205 -15.43 1.00 5.35
C SER A 205 -15.98 2.01 6.37
N ILE A 206 -15.86 3.30 6.05
CA ILE A 206 -16.36 4.41 6.88
C ILE A 206 -17.06 5.43 5.96
N PRO A 207 -18.41 5.48 5.92
CA PRO A 207 -19.19 6.36 5.04
C PRO A 207 -19.13 7.85 5.39
N HIS A 208 -17.93 8.43 5.38
CA HIS A 208 -17.69 9.83 5.61
C HIS A 208 -16.99 10.44 4.39
N PRO A 209 -17.50 11.54 3.80
CA PRO A 209 -16.94 12.11 2.56
C PRO A 209 -15.45 12.43 2.62
N ALA A 210 -14.93 12.82 3.79
CA ALA A 210 -13.49 13.06 3.97
C ALA A 210 -12.62 11.83 3.67
N ARG A 211 -13.16 10.60 3.78
CA ARG A 211 -12.43 9.37 3.44
C ARG A 211 -12.16 9.25 1.95
N LEU A 212 -12.85 10.00 1.10
CA LEU A 212 -12.55 10.08 -0.34
C LEU A 212 -11.27 10.88 -0.63
N ALA A 213 -10.78 11.70 0.31
CA ALA A 213 -9.56 12.50 0.13
C ALA A 213 -8.31 11.63 -0.10
N VAL A 214 -8.32 10.38 0.35
CA VAL A 214 -7.25 9.41 0.08
C VAL A 214 -7.06 9.11 -1.41
N PHE A 215 -7.98 9.56 -2.28
CA PHE A 215 -7.80 9.63 -3.73
C PHE A 215 -6.50 10.36 -4.14
N PHE A 216 -6.17 11.49 -3.50
CA PHE A 216 -5.00 12.29 -3.88
C PHE A 216 -3.66 11.61 -3.56
N PRO A 217 -3.39 11.16 -2.31
CA PRO A 217 -2.19 10.38 -2.04
C PRO A 217 -2.18 9.08 -2.86
N ALA A 218 -3.35 8.51 -3.19
CA ALA A 218 -3.40 7.32 -4.03
C ALA A 218 -2.88 7.54 -5.46
N LEU A 219 -3.05 8.73 -6.04
CA LEU A 219 -2.44 9.10 -7.31
C LEU A 219 -0.91 9.17 -7.19
N LEU A 220 -0.40 9.80 -6.13
CA LEU A 220 1.03 9.92 -5.86
C LEU A 220 1.69 8.55 -5.68
N PHE A 221 1.08 7.66 -4.89
CA PHE A 221 1.59 6.30 -4.69
C PHE A 221 1.58 5.50 -5.99
N GLY A 222 0.54 5.66 -6.81
CA GLY A 222 0.46 5.04 -8.14
C GLY A 222 1.54 5.53 -9.11
N LEU A 223 1.83 6.83 -9.12
CA LEU A 223 2.92 7.42 -9.90
C LEU A 223 4.28 6.92 -9.42
N LEU A 224 4.48 6.86 -8.10
CA LEU A 224 5.70 6.37 -7.50
C LEU A 224 5.94 4.90 -7.85
N ARG A 225 4.89 4.06 -7.81
CA ARG A 225 4.94 2.67 -8.29
C ARG A 225 5.27 2.56 -9.78
N ALA A 226 4.74 3.46 -10.61
CA ALA A 226 5.03 3.47 -12.04
C ALA A 226 6.50 3.84 -12.32
N TRP A 227 7.01 4.84 -11.61
CA TRP A 227 8.39 5.30 -11.72
C TRP A 227 9.41 4.27 -11.20
N ARG A 228 9.14 3.67 -10.03
CA ARG A 228 10.08 2.76 -9.37
C ARG A 228 9.99 1.32 -9.85
N GLY A 229 8.83 0.90 -10.35
CA GLY A 229 8.58 -0.47 -10.80
C GLY A 229 8.28 -1.48 -9.68
N GLY A 230 8.53 -1.13 -8.42
CA GLY A 230 8.14 -1.88 -7.21
C GLY A 230 7.29 -1.04 -6.26
N ILE A 231 6.70 -1.67 -5.25
CA ILE A 231 5.86 -0.99 -4.24
C ILE A 231 6.65 -0.37 -3.10
N GLY A 232 7.96 -0.63 -2.97
CA GLY A 232 8.76 -0.27 -1.79
C GLY A 232 8.70 1.21 -1.39
N ALA A 233 9.00 2.13 -2.32
CA ALA A 233 8.93 3.56 -2.02
C ALA A 233 7.49 4.04 -1.74
N ALA A 234 6.50 3.51 -2.47
CA ALA A 234 5.08 3.85 -2.26
C ALA A 234 4.60 3.38 -0.88
N MET A 235 4.96 2.16 -0.47
CA MET A 235 4.67 1.56 0.82
C MET A 235 5.25 2.38 1.97
N LEU A 236 6.53 2.76 1.90
CA LEU A 236 7.12 3.57 2.96
C LEU A 236 6.54 4.99 2.98
N LEU A 237 6.33 5.63 1.83
CA LEU A 237 5.71 6.96 1.78
C LEU A 237 4.29 6.93 2.33
N HIS A 238 3.52 5.89 2.05
CA HIS A 238 2.18 5.67 2.60
C HIS A 238 2.24 5.58 4.13
N ALA A 239 3.08 4.68 4.66
CA ALA A 239 3.24 4.54 6.12
C ALA A 239 3.65 5.87 6.78
N LEU A 240 4.62 6.59 6.20
CA LEU A 240 5.05 7.91 6.69
C LEU A 240 3.92 8.95 6.63
N SER A 241 3.06 8.90 5.61
CA SER A 241 1.92 9.81 5.49
C SER A 241 0.90 9.58 6.61
N ASN A 242 0.63 8.31 6.93
CA ASN A 242 -0.28 7.97 8.03
C ASN A 242 0.33 8.35 9.38
N VAL A 243 1.61 8.06 9.60
CA VAL A 243 2.32 8.49 10.82
C VAL A 243 2.31 10.00 10.97
N LEU A 244 2.56 10.76 9.89
CA LEU A 244 2.49 12.22 9.94
C LEU A 244 1.07 12.70 10.29
N ALA A 245 0.04 12.16 9.64
CA ALA A 245 -1.35 12.54 9.92
C ALA A 245 -1.70 12.29 11.39
N GLU A 246 -1.30 11.14 11.94
CA GLU A 246 -1.53 10.80 13.35
C GLU A 246 -0.77 11.73 14.32
N LEU A 247 0.49 12.08 14.00
CA LEU A 247 1.25 13.05 14.79
C LEU A 247 0.65 14.46 14.74
N LEU A 248 0.08 14.88 13.60
CA LEU A 248 -0.62 16.16 13.49
C LEU A 248 -1.91 16.14 14.30
N GLU A 249 -2.74 15.10 14.17
CA GLU A 249 -3.98 14.93 14.92
C GLU A 249 -3.74 14.96 16.44
N LYS A 250 -2.79 14.16 16.93
CA LYS A 250 -2.42 14.15 18.37
C LYS A 250 -1.74 15.45 18.82
N GLY A 251 -0.98 16.09 17.93
CA GLY A 251 -0.27 17.33 18.24
C GLY A 251 -1.20 18.54 18.39
N PHE A 252 -2.40 18.49 17.78
CA PHE A 252 -3.43 19.53 17.85
C PHE A 252 -4.60 19.19 18.78
N SER A 253 -4.67 17.98 19.35
CA SER A 253 -5.75 17.58 20.26
C SER A 253 -5.53 18.06 21.71
N LEU A 254 -6.62 18.41 22.40
CA LEU A 254 -6.67 18.34 23.87
C LEU A 254 -6.84 16.88 24.25
N SER A 255 -6.21 16.46 25.35
CA SER A 255 -6.11 15.08 25.84
C SER A 255 -5.36 14.14 24.92
#